data_AF-A0A934J2X5-F1
#
_entry.id   AF-A0A934J2X5-F1
#
_cell.length_a   1.000
_cell.length_b   1.000
_cell.length_c   1.000
_cell.angle_alpha   90.00
_cell.angle_beta   90.00
_cell.angle_gamma   90.00
#
_symmetry.space_group_name_H-M   'P 1'
#
loop_
_entity.id
_entity.type
_entity.pdbx_description
1 polymer ?
#
loop_
_entity_poly.entity_id
_entity_poly.type
_entity_poly.pdbx_seq_one_letter_code
_entity_poly.pdbx_strand_id
1 'polypeptide(L)' 'MSGAGDRIADTLKLSRPAHRALEHAGIVTFADLTRWTRKDVADLHGIGPKSFIELDPAMAERGLGYAS' A
#
# COMPACT_ATOMS: atom_id res chain seq x y z
N MET A 1 12.52 13.57 -1.94
CA MET A 1 11.76 13.82 -3.18
C MET A 1 11.20 12.50 -3.66
N SER A 2 9.88 12.33 -3.57
CA SER A 2 9.15 11.16 -4.06
C SER A 2 9.20 11.18 -5.59
N GLY A 3 10.32 10.71 -6.13
CA GLY A 3 10.51 10.50 -7.55
C GLY A 3 9.80 9.24 -7.98
N ALA A 4 9.63 9.05 -9.29
CA ALA A 4 8.89 7.98 -9.96
C ALA A 4 9.15 6.51 -9.51
N GLY A 5 10.03 6.25 -8.54
CA GLY A 5 10.38 4.94 -8.01
C GLY A 5 9.69 4.53 -6.69
N ASP A 6 8.72 5.29 -6.16
CA ASP A 6 8.03 4.90 -4.90
C ASP A 6 6.65 4.25 -5.14
N ARG A 7 6.57 3.45 -6.21
CA ARG A 7 5.40 2.63 -6.54
C ARG A 7 5.43 1.36 -5.71
N ILE A 8 4.28 0.99 -5.12
CA ILE A 8 4.17 -0.19 -4.26
C ILE A 8 4.57 -1.47 -5.00
N ALA A 9 4.19 -1.58 -6.28
CA ALA A 9 4.49 -2.74 -7.12
C ALA A 9 5.99 -2.91 -7.45
N ASP A 10 6.77 -1.84 -7.38
CA ASP A 10 8.19 -1.86 -7.71
C ASP A 10 9.05 -2.17 -6.48
N THR A 11 8.51 -1.91 -5.28
CA THR A 11 9.24 -2.03 -4.01
C THR A 11 8.83 -3.22 -3.16
N LEU A 12 7.57 -3.64 -3.22
CA LEU A 12 7.03 -4.73 -2.39
C LEU A 12 6.65 -5.94 -3.21
N LYS A 13 6.92 -7.12 -2.64
CA LYS A 13 6.49 -8.40 -3.21
C LYS A 13 5.17 -8.83 -2.60
N LEU A 14 4.09 -8.18 -3.00
CA LEU A 14 2.74 -8.58 -2.58
C LEU A 14 2.23 -9.72 -3.46
N SER A 15 1.12 -10.33 -3.04
CA SER A 15 0.43 -11.29 -3.88
C SER A 15 -0.16 -10.60 -5.12
N ARG A 16 -0.34 -11.35 -6.21
CA ARG A 16 -0.98 -10.81 -7.43
C ARG A 16 -2.40 -10.25 -7.19
N PRO A 17 -3.25 -10.86 -6.33
CA PRO A 17 -4.51 -10.24 -5.92
C PRO A 17 -4.35 -8.93 -5.16
N ALA A 18 -3.37 -8.81 -4.27
CA ALA A 18 -3.13 -7.60 -3.50
C ALA A 18 -2.70 -6.43 -4.40
N HIS A 19 -1.76 -6.64 -5.34
CA HIS A 19 -1.38 -5.60 -6.31
C HIS A 19 -2.58 -5.13 -7.14
N ARG A 20 -3.40 -6.07 -7.63
CA ARG A 20 -4.60 -5.72 -8.40
C ARG A 20 -5.62 -4.95 -7.56
N ALA A 21 -5.81 -5.33 -6.30
CA ALA A 21 -6.75 -4.65 -5.41
C ALA A 21 -6.33 -3.19 -5.16
N LEU A 22 -5.04 -2.96 -4.90
CA LEU A 22 -4.48 -1.61 -4.74
C LEU A 22 -4.62 -0.80 -6.02
N GLU A 23 -4.22 -1.34 -7.17
CA GLU A 23 -4.33 -0.66 -8.47
C GLU A 23 -5.79 -0.33 -8.83
N HIS A 24 -6.73 -1.25 -8.60
CA HIS A 24 -8.16 -1.02 -8.82
C HIS A 24 -8.72 0.07 -7.89
N ALA A 25 -8.20 0.19 -6.67
CA ALA A 25 -8.54 1.27 -5.74
C ALA A 25 -7.83 2.59 -6.05
N GLY A 26 -6.99 2.64 -7.09
CA GLY A 26 -6.18 3.83 -7.43
C GLY A 26 -4.99 4.05 -6.51
N ILE A 27 -4.63 3.06 -5.69
CA ILE A 27 -3.51 3.09 -4.77
C ILE A 27 -2.28 2.53 -5.49
N VAL A 28 -1.46 3.41 -6.05
CA VAL A 28 -0.30 2.99 -6.87
C VAL A 28 1.02 3.24 -6.14
N THR A 29 1.05 4.28 -5.31
CA THR A 29 2.22 4.73 -4.55
C THR A 29 1.95 4.72 -3.04
N PHE A 30 3.02 4.77 -2.23
CA PHE A 30 2.85 4.94 -0.78
C PHE A 30 2.21 6.28 -0.41
N ALA A 31 2.37 7.31 -1.23
CA ALA A 31 1.69 8.59 -1.04
C ALA A 31 0.16 8.48 -1.24
N ASP A 32 -0.29 7.56 -2.09
CA ASP A 32 -1.73 7.29 -2.24
C ASP A 32 -2.28 6.59 -0.99
N LEU A 33 -1.51 5.66 -0.40
CA LEU A 33 -1.90 4.96 0.83
C LEU A 33 -2.17 5.90 2.01
N THR A 34 -1.48 7.04 2.11
CA THR A 34 -1.70 7.98 3.23
C THR A 34 -3.07 8.65 3.19
N ARG A 35 -3.81 8.52 2.08
CA ARG A 35 -5.18 9.03 1.92
C ARG A 35 -6.24 8.04 2.41
N TRP A 36 -5.84 6.81 2.69
CA TRP A 36 -6.73 5.73 3.09
C TRP A 36 -6.47 5.34 4.54
N THR A 37 -7.53 4.97 5.26
CA THR A 37 -7.33 4.36 6.58
C THR A 37 -6.83 2.93 6.42
N ARG A 38 -6.10 2.41 7.43
CA ARG A 38 -5.64 1.02 7.41
C ARG A 38 -6.82 0.03 7.30
N LYS A 39 -7.98 0.41 7.83
CA LYS A 39 -9.22 -0.38 7.76
C LYS A 39 -9.77 -0.42 6.34
N ASP A 40 -9.87 0.71 5.66
CA ASP A 40 -10.39 0.75 4.28
C ASP A 40 -9.49 -0.05 3.33
N VAL A 41 -8.16 0.01 3.51
CA VAL A 41 -7.22 -0.81 2.75
C VAL A 41 -7.43 -2.31 3.03
N ALA A 42 -7.76 -2.68 4.28
CA ALA A 42 -8.02 -4.07 4.66
C ALA A 42 -9.35 -4.59 4.09
N ASP A 43 -10.32 -3.70 3.89
CA ASP A 43 -11.64 -4.02 3.33
C ASP A 43 -11.57 -4.22 1.79
N LEU A 44 -10.44 -3.91 1.13
CA LEU A 44 -10.23 -4.17 -0.29
C LEU A 44 -10.14 -5.68 -0.59
N HIS A 45 -10.99 -6.16 -1.51
CA HIS A 45 -11.03 -7.57 -1.91
C HIS A 45 -9.71 -8.00 -2.57
N GLY A 46 -8.93 -8.82 -1.85
CA GLY A 46 -7.61 -9.30 -2.29
C GLY A 46 -6.47 -8.86 -1.38
N ILE A 47 -6.72 -7.92 -0.45
CA ILE A 47 -5.79 -7.56 0.62
C ILE A 47 -6.02 -8.47 1.82
N GLY A 48 -5.01 -9.28 2.12
CA GLY A 48 -4.97 -10.10 3.34
C GLY A 48 -3.96 -9.59 4.36
N PRO A 49 -3.93 -10.15 5.58
CA PRO A 49 -3.00 -9.77 6.65
C PRO A 49 -1.53 -9.77 6.22
N LYS A 50 -1.15 -10.69 5.33
CA LYS A 50 0.21 -10.76 4.78
C LYS A 50 0.63 -9.50 4.03
N SER A 51 -0.32 -8.78 3.41
CA SER A 51 0.00 -7.52 2.72
C SER A 51 0.46 -6.46 3.71
N PHE A 52 -0.15 -6.41 4.90
CA PHE A 52 0.22 -5.47 5.95
C PHE A 52 1.58 -5.77 6.60
N ILE A 53 2.00 -7.03 6.61
CA ILE A 53 3.36 -7.41 7.06
C ILE A 53 4.43 -6.71 6.21
N GLU A 54 4.15 -6.48 4.92
CA GLU A 54 5.07 -5.79 3.99
C GLU A 54 4.80 -4.28 3.93
N LEU A 55 3.52 -3.87 3.92
CA LEU A 55 3.11 -2.47 3.77
C LEU A 55 3.47 -1.62 4.99
N ASP A 56 3.17 -2.10 6.20
CA ASP A 56 3.35 -1.35 7.43
C ASP A 56 4.82 -0.94 7.68
N PRO A 57 5.83 -1.85 7.60
CA PRO A 57 7.23 -1.44 7.75
C PRO A 57 7.69 -0.55 6.61
N ALA A 58 7.27 -0.80 5.37
CA ALA A 58 7.67 0.02 4.23
C ALA A 58 7.14 1.46 4.31
N MET A 59 5.92 1.65 4.85
CA MET A 59 5.39 2.97 5.19
C MET A 59 6.19 3.64 6.31
N ALA A 60 6.51 2.90 7.38
CA ALA A 60 7.28 3.41 8.50
C ALA A 60 8.71 3.83 8.10
N GLU A 61 9.39 3.06 7.25
CA GLU A 61 10.71 3.40 6.69
C GLU A 61 10.70 4.72 5.90
N ARG A 62 9.54 5.08 5.35
CA ARG A 62 9.32 6.33 4.61
C ARG A 62 8.82 7.48 5.49
N GLY A 63 8.60 7.22 6.79
CA GLY A 63 7.97 8.18 7.70
C GLY A 63 6.51 8.47 7.36
N LEU A 64 5.83 7.53 6.68
CA LEU A 64 4.44 7.65 6.28
C LEU A 64 3.53 6.84 7.22
N GLY A 65 2.27 7.25 7.28
CA GLY A 65 1.20 6.54 7.98
C GLY A 65 -0.09 6.57 7.17
N TYR A 66 -1.01 5.67 7.52
CA TYR A 66 -2.37 5.69 6.99
C TYR A 66 -3.11 6.94 7.46
N ALA A 67 -4.22 7.27 6.80
CA ALA A 67 -5.15 8.27 7.31
C ALA A 67 -5.69 7.85 8.68
N SER A 68 -5.93 8.85 9.54
CA SER A 68 -6.50 8.69 10.88
C SER A 68 -8.01 8.46 10.84
#